data_AF-D7DU31-F1
#
_entry.id   AF-D7DU31-F1
#
_cell.length_a   1.000
_cell.length_b   1.000
_cell.length_c   1.000
_cell.angle_alpha   90.00
_cell.angle_beta   90.00
_cell.angle_gamma   90.00
#
_symmetry.space_group_name_H-M   'P 1'
#
loop_
_entity.id
_entity.type
_entity.pdbx_description
1 polymer ?
#
loop_
_entity_poly.entity_id
_entity_poly.type
_entity_poly.pdbx_seq_one_letter_code
_entity_poly.pdbx_strand_id
1 'polypeptide(L)'
;MSSKLVFKVYGLGCASCNKLFKDLNDAISDLKEAELKDYETEVLKVEDPKEIFKDVLNIPGLAINDEIMFEQEKPDKKQLIELIKEYLATEN
;
A
#
# COMPACT_ATOMS: atom_id res chain seq x y z
N MET A 1 3.15 20.68 -8.22
CA MET A 1 3.97 19.95 -7.24
C MET A 1 3.49 18.52 -7.34
N SER A 2 4.30 17.61 -7.87
CA SER A 2 3.90 16.20 -7.96
C SER A 2 3.93 15.64 -6.54
N SER A 3 2.77 15.22 -6.05
CA SER A 3 2.65 14.55 -4.76
C SER A 3 3.09 13.10 -4.94
N LYS A 4 4.07 12.66 -4.15
CA LYS A 4 4.55 11.27 -4.19
C LYS A 4 3.70 10.42 -3.23
N LEU A 5 3.31 9.24 -3.67
CA LEU A 5 2.62 8.24 -2.86
C LEU A 5 3.52 7.01 -2.70
N VAL A 6 3.98 6.79 -1.48
CA VAL A 6 4.86 5.68 -1.13
C VAL A 6 4.06 4.59 -0.44
N PHE A 7 3.86 3.47 -1.11
CA PHE A 7 3.18 2.28 -0.61
C PHE A 7 4.21 1.34 0.02
N LYS A 8 4.17 1.14 1.34
CA LYS A 8 5.04 0.20 2.05
C LYS A 8 4.26 -1.05 2.42
N VAL A 9 4.64 -2.18 1.82
CA VAL A 9 4.09 -3.50 2.14
C VAL A 9 4.99 -4.17 3.17
N TYR A 10 4.49 -4.31 4.39
CA TYR A 10 5.18 -4.96 5.49
C TYR A 10 4.83 -6.44 5.54
N GLY A 11 5.80 -7.30 5.28
CA GLY A 11 5.59 -8.74 5.35
C GLY A 11 6.87 -9.53 5.11
N LEU A 12 7.03 -10.63 5.86
CA LEU A 12 8.21 -11.50 5.84
C LEU A 12 8.32 -12.38 4.57
N GLY A 13 7.83 -11.91 3.42
CA GLY A 13 7.98 -12.60 2.14
C GLY A 13 7.10 -13.85 1.93
N CYS A 14 6.09 -14.10 2.78
CA CYS A 14 5.18 -15.24 2.58
C CYS A 14 4.38 -15.14 1.27
N ALA A 15 3.93 -16.29 0.74
CA ALA A 15 3.14 -16.37 -0.50
C ALA A 15 1.91 -15.45 -0.52
N SER A 16 1.28 -15.26 0.65
CA SER A 16 0.18 -14.32 0.87
C SER A 16 0.59 -12.84 0.68
N CYS A 17 1.78 -12.44 1.11
CA CYS A 17 2.30 -11.08 0.96
C CYS A 17 2.62 -10.78 -0.50
N ASN A 18 3.17 -11.76 -1.23
CA ASN A 18 3.43 -11.60 -2.67
C ASN A 18 2.14 -11.41 -3.47
N LYS A 19 1.08 -12.12 -3.09
CA LYS A 19 -0.25 -11.93 -3.69
C LYS A 19 -0.76 -10.51 -3.44
N LEU A 20 -0.70 -10.04 -2.19
CA LEU A 20 -1.11 -8.69 -1.82
C LEU A 20 -0.33 -7.60 -2.57
N PHE A 21 0.99 -7.76 -2.69
CA PHE A 21 1.83 -6.83 -3.48
C PHE A 21 1.39 -6.79 -4.95
N LYS A 22 1.06 -7.94 -5.53
CA LYS A 22 0.57 -8.01 -6.91
C LYS A 22 -0.79 -7.32 -7.06
N ASP A 23 -1.74 -7.62 -6.18
CA ASP A 23 -3.08 -7.02 -6.18
C ASP A 23 -3.01 -5.50 -5.97
N LEU A 24 -2.13 -5.03 -5.08
CA LEU A 24 -1.86 -3.63 -4.84
C LEU A 24 -1.26 -2.94 -6.08
N ASN A 25 -0.28 -3.55 -6.72
CA ASN A 25 0.34 -2.98 -7.91
C ASN A 25 -0.67 -2.88 -9.07
N ASP A 26 -1.54 -3.88 -9.20
CA ASP A 26 -2.62 -3.88 -10.19
C ASP A 26 -3.66 -2.78 -9.88
N ALA A 27 -4.02 -2.60 -8.61
CA ALA A 27 -4.88 -1.49 -8.14
C ALA A 27 -4.26 -0.11 -8.42
N ILE A 28 -2.98 0.07 -8.11
CA ILE A 28 -2.25 1.31 -8.38
C ILE A 28 -2.19 1.57 -9.88
N SER A 29 -1.94 0.54 -10.69
CA SER A 29 -1.87 0.69 -12.15
C SER A 29 -3.22 1.14 -12.74
N ASP A 30 -4.33 0.59 -12.24
CA ASP A 30 -5.70 0.99 -12.63
C ASP A 30 -5.97 2.46 -12.27
N LEU A 31 -5.53 2.87 -11.09
CA LEU A 31 -5.66 4.25 -10.61
C LEU A 31 -4.68 5.22 -11.28
N LYS A 32 -3.53 4.72 -11.79
CA LYS A 32 -2.47 5.51 -12.44
C LYS A 32 -2.97 6.34 -13.61
N GLU A 33 -3.91 5.79 -14.37
CA GLU A 33 -4.47 6.46 -15.54
C GLU A 33 -5.63 7.41 -15.18
N ALA A 34 -6.36 7.16 -14.09
CA ALA A 34 -7.58 7.87 -13.73
C ALA A 34 -7.38 8.97 -12.68
N GLU A 35 -6.71 8.67 -11.57
CA GLU A 35 -6.67 9.52 -10.36
C GLU A 35 -5.25 9.85 -9.91
N LEU A 36 -4.27 9.03 -10.30
CA LEU A 36 -2.86 9.14 -9.93
C LEU A 36 -1.99 9.73 -11.06
N LYS A 37 -2.59 10.33 -12.10
CA LYS A 37 -1.86 10.90 -13.24
C LYS A 37 -0.86 11.99 -12.82
N ASP A 38 -1.20 12.72 -11.77
CA ASP A 38 -0.38 13.78 -11.18
C ASP A 38 0.45 13.31 -9.96
N TYR A 39 0.33 12.02 -9.60
CA TYR A 39 0.99 11.43 -8.43
C TYR A 39 2.06 10.42 -8.84
N GLU A 40 3.21 10.52 -8.19
CA GLU A 40 4.28 9.54 -8.40
C GLU A 40 4.11 8.38 -7.41
N THR A 41 3.77 7.18 -7.89
CA THR A 41 3.58 6.01 -7.04
C THR A 41 4.85 5.17 -6.92
N GLU A 42 5.22 4.83 -5.68
CA GLU A 42 6.36 3.99 -5.36
C GLU A 42 5.93 2.85 -4.44
N VAL A 43 6.24 1.60 -4.78
CA VAL A 43 5.87 0.44 -3.96
C VAL A 43 7.14 -0.18 -3.37
N LEU A 44 7.26 -0.12 -2.04
CA LEU A 44 8.36 -0.64 -1.26
C LEU A 44 7.91 -1.88 -0.50
N LYS A 45 8.69 -2.96 -0.58
CA LYS A 45 8.45 -4.18 0.19
C LYS A 45 9.41 -4.20 1.37
N VAL A 46 8.87 -4.15 2.58
CA VAL A 46 9.64 -4.23 3.82
C VAL A 46 9.57 -5.67 4.31
N GLU A 47 10.66 -6.40 4.11
CA GLU A 47 10.80 -7.81 4.53
C GLU A 47 11.59 -7.95 5.83
N ASP A 48 12.18 -6.86 6.32
CA ASP A 48 12.99 -6.84 7.52
C ASP A 48 12.11 -6.85 8.78
N PRO A 49 12.13 -7.90 9.62
CA PRO A 49 11.28 -7.98 10.80
C PRO A 49 11.48 -6.79 11.74
N LYS A 50 12.71 -6.26 11.87
CA LYS A 50 13.00 -5.13 12.74
C LYS A 50 12.29 -3.85 12.30
N GLU A 51 12.24 -3.58 11.00
CA GLU A 51 11.56 -2.42 10.43
C GLU A 51 10.04 -2.61 10.50
N ILE A 52 9.57 -3.83 10.23
CA ILE A 52 8.16 -4.18 10.38
C ILE A 52 7.68 -3.93 11.81
N PHE A 53 8.31 -4.52 12.83
CA PHE A 53 7.85 -4.41 14.23
C PHE A 53 7.99 -3.01 14.83
N LYS A 54 8.67 -2.09 14.12
CA LYS A 54 8.81 -0.69 14.52
C LYS A 54 7.57 0.13 14.16
N ASP A 55 6.97 -0.17 13.01
CA ASP A 55 5.84 0.56 12.44
C ASP A 55 4.52 -0.21 12.59
N VAL A 56 4.56 -1.55 12.55
CA VAL A 56 3.42 -2.44 12.49
C VAL A 56 3.55 -3.53 13.54
N LEU A 57 2.54 -3.71 14.38
CA LEU A 57 2.56 -4.77 15.40
C LEU A 57 2.20 -6.13 14.80
N ASN A 58 1.43 -6.13 13.70
CA ASN A 58 0.92 -7.33 13.08
C ASN A 58 1.15 -7.33 11.55
N ILE A 59 1.68 -8.44 11.04
CA ILE A 59 1.87 -8.68 9.60
C ILE A 59 0.85 -9.68 9.05
N PRO A 60 0.47 -9.57 7.77
CA PRO A 60 0.89 -8.55 6.78
C PRO A 60 0.28 -7.18 7.05
N GLY A 61 1.00 -6.11 6.71
CA GLY A 61 0.50 -4.73 6.83
C GLY A 61 0.80 -3.89 5.58
N LEU A 62 0.05 -2.81 5.39
CA LEU A 62 0.26 -1.83 4.32
C LEU A 62 0.23 -0.42 4.92
N ALA A 63 1.21 0.38 4.54
CA ALA A 63 1.18 1.82 4.74
C ALA A 63 1.22 2.59 3.41
N ILE A 64 0.62 3.77 3.40
CA ILE A 64 0.66 4.74 2.31
C ILE A 64 1.22 6.04 2.89
N ASN A 65 2.31 6.57 2.33
CA ASN A 65 2.94 7.82 2.80
C ASN A 65 3.21 7.85 4.31
N ASP A 66 3.75 6.76 4.86
CA ASP A 66 4.00 6.56 6.30
C ASP A 66 2.73 6.37 7.16
N GLU A 67 1.54 6.44 6.57
CA GLU A 67 0.27 6.18 7.27
C GLU A 67 -0.14 4.71 7.15
N ILE A 68 -0.30 4.03 8.28
CA ILE A 68 -0.73 2.63 8.34
C ILE A 68 -2.20 2.56 7.91
N MET A 69 -2.45 1.95 6.74
CA MET A 69 -3.82 1.74 6.22
C MET A 69 -4.47 0.52 6.87
N PHE A 70 -3.70 -0.56 7.05
CA PHE A 70 -4.17 -1.75 7.74
C PHE A 70 -3.01 -2.61 8.26
N GLU A 71 -3.33 -3.40 9.29
CA GLU A 71 -2.44 -4.37 9.93
C GLU A 71 -3.17 -5.71 10.06
N GLN A 72 -2.47 -6.81 9.78
CA GLN A 72 -2.96 -8.20 9.83
C GLN A 72 -4.12 -8.58 8.90
N GLU A 73 -4.76 -7.64 8.22
CA GLU A 73 -5.85 -7.93 7.30
C GLU A 73 -5.32 -8.28 5.90
N LYS A 74 -6.05 -9.13 5.18
CA LYS A 74 -5.74 -9.51 3.80
C LYS A 74 -6.80 -8.91 2.90
N PRO A 75 -6.82 -7.58 2.71
CA PRO A 75 -7.85 -6.92 1.93
C PRO A 75 -7.82 -7.43 0.49
N ASP A 76 -9.01 -7.59 -0.07
CA ASP A 76 -9.17 -7.89 -1.49
C ASP A 76 -8.76 -6.68 -2.36
N LYS A 77 -8.43 -6.93 -3.63
CA LYS A 77 -8.06 -5.87 -4.60
C LYS A 77 -9.02 -4.68 -4.58
N LYS A 78 -10.33 -4.92 -4.43
CA LYS A 78 -11.35 -3.87 -4.37
C LYS A 78 -11.20 -2.95 -3.15
N GLN A 79 -10.97 -3.53 -1.97
CA GLN A 79 -10.77 -2.77 -0.75
C GLN A 79 -9.48 -1.93 -0.83
N LEU A 80 -8.42 -2.48 -1.42
CA LEU A 80 -7.19 -1.72 -1.68
C LEU A 80 -7.47 -0.50 -2.56
N ILE A 81 -8.24 -0.66 -3.64
CA ILE A 81 -8.62 0.46 -4.51
C ILE A 81 -9.44 1.51 -3.72
N GLU A 82 -10.42 1.08 -2.94
CA GLU A 82 -11.25 1.99 -2.14
C GLU A 82 -10.42 2.76 -1.11
N LEU A 83 -9.52 2.10 -0.38
CA LEU A 83 -8.61 2.75 0.58
C LEU A 83 -7.74 3.82 -0.10
N ILE A 84 -7.17 3.51 -1.26
CA ILE A 84 -6.32 4.45 -2.00
C ILE A 84 -7.16 5.65 -2.48
N LYS A 85 -8.36 5.39 -3.01
CA LYS A 85 -9.29 6.45 -3.42
C LYS A 85 -9.70 7.34 -2.25
N GLU A 86 -10.01 6.74 -1.09
CA GLU A 86 -10.41 7.47 0.11
C GLU A 86 -9.26 8.31 0.66
N TYR A 87 -8.04 7.78 0.67
CA TYR A 87 -6.83 8.52 1.01
C TYR A 87 -6.62 9.72 0.05
N LEU A 88 -6.71 9.48 -1.26
CA LEU A 88 -6.62 10.53 -2.28
C LEU A 88 -7.72 11.60 -2.16
N ALA A 89 -8.94 11.19 -1.79
CA ALA A 89 -10.07 12.10 -1.61
C ALA A 89 -9.96 12.93 -0.32
N THR A 90 -9.24 12.43 0.69
CA THR A 90 -9.02 13.12 1.97
C THR A 90 -7.90 14.17 1.88
N GLU A 91 -6.90 13.96 1.02
CA GLU A 91 -5.79 14.91 0.80
C GLU A 91 -6.07 16.03 -0.22
N ASN A 92 -7.28 16.10 -0.83
CA ASN A 92 -7.60 17.02 -1.93
C ASN A 92 -8.53 18.18 -1.53
#